data_AF-A0A0P9DSS9-F1
#
_entry.id   AF-A0A0P9DSS9-F1
#
_cell.length_a   1.000
_cell.length_b   1.000
_cell.length_c   1.000
_cell.angle_alpha   90.00
_cell.angle_beta   90.00
_cell.angle_gamma   90.00
#
_symmetry.space_group_name_H-M   'P 1'
#
loop_
_entity.id
_entity.type
_entity.pdbx_description
1 polymer ?
#
loop_
_entity_poly.entity_id
_entity_poly.type
_entity_poly.pdbx_seq_one_letter_code
_entity_poly.pdbx_strand_id
1 'polypeptide(L)' 'MLWLQLNNPAARANGEDVRLEVPATLRNEKTMVPLRFVSEALHYEVKWNAPKQVIEVKPKKV' A
#
# COMPACT_ATOMS: atom_id res chain seq x y z
N MET A 1 -6.86 11.57 -1.04
CA MET A 1 -6.02 11.69 -2.26
C MET A 1 -4.73 10.92 -2.01
N LEU A 2 -4.33 10.05 -2.95
CA LEU A 2 -3.08 9.30 -2.86
C LEU A 2 -2.04 9.90 -3.80
N TRP A 3 -0.82 10.07 -3.29
CA TRP A 3 0.33 10.56 -4.06
C TRP A 3 1.55 9.72 -3.73
N LEU A 4 2.30 9.33 -4.75
CA LEU A 4 3.57 8.62 -4.62
C LEU A 4 4.39 8.87 -5.88
N GLN A 5 5.69 8.61 -5.80
CA GLN A 5 6.61 8.72 -6.93
C GLN A 5 7.39 7.39 -7.08
N LEU A 6 7.69 7.02 -8.32
CA LEU A 6 8.52 5.86 -8.62
C LEU A 6 9.91 5.99 -7.95
N ASN A 7 10.37 4.90 -7.35
CA ASN A 7 11.66 4.78 -6.67
C ASN A 7 11.88 5.79 -5.53
N ASN A 8 10.81 6.39 -5.02
CA ASN A 8 10.86 7.30 -3.88
C ASN A 8 10.00 6.75 -2.74
N PRO A 9 10.54 6.57 -1.53
CA PRO A 9 9.76 6.10 -0.39
C PRO A 9 8.83 7.18 0.20
N ALA A 10 8.93 8.45 -0.22
CA ALA A 10 8.01 9.49 0.20
C ALA A 10 6.68 9.39 -0.54
N ALA A 11 5.58 9.34 0.21
CA ALA A 11 4.22 9.30 -0.31
C ALA A 11 3.31 10.19 0.53
N ARG A 12 2.10 10.45 0.02
CA ARG A 12 1.02 11.11 0.75
C ARG A 12 -0.26 10.31 0.69
N ALA A 13 -0.89 10.10 1.84
CA ALA A 13 -2.20 9.50 1.95
C ALA A 13 -3.15 10.49 2.63
N ASN A 14 -4.21 10.88 1.93
CA ASN A 14 -5.26 11.75 2.48
C ASN A 14 -4.77 13.09 3.07
N GLY A 15 -3.65 13.60 2.54
CA GLY A 15 -3.05 14.86 2.97
C GLY A 15 -1.92 14.71 3.99
N GLU A 16 -1.70 13.51 4.53
CA GLU A 16 -0.61 13.21 5.46
C GLU A 16 0.59 12.63 4.72
N ASP A 17 1.80 13.05 5.11
CA ASP A 17 3.05 12.49 4.61
C ASP A 17 3.29 11.12 5.23
N VAL A 18 3.51 10.11 4.38
CA VAL A 18 3.74 8.72 4.77
C VAL A 18 5.03 8.22 4.13
N ARG A 19 5.84 7.48 4.89
CA ARG A 19 7.02 6.81 4.37
C ARG A 19 6.70 5.35 4.04
N LEU A 20 6.84 4.99 2.78
CA LEU A 20 6.67 3.62 2.31
C LEU A 20 7.87 2.76 2.73
N GLU A 21 7.60 1.56 3.25
CA GLU A 21 8.65 0.54 3.52
C GLU A 21 9.29 0.06 2.22
N VAL A 22 8.49 -0.07 1.16
CA VAL A 22 8.92 -0.42 -0.19
C VAL A 22 8.42 0.67 -1.13
N PRO A 23 9.28 1.39 -1.88
CA PRO A 23 8.82 2.40 -2.81
C PRO A 23 8.04 1.75 -3.97
N ALA A 24 7.19 2.54 -4.63
CA ALA A 24 6.58 2.07 -5.87
C ALA A 24 7.67 1.90 -6.94
N THR A 25 7.60 0.82 -7.71
CA THR A 25 8.64 0.48 -8.71
C THR A 25 8.03 0.12 -10.04
N LEU A 26 8.76 0.34 -11.13
CA LEU A 26 8.37 -0.13 -12.45
C LEU A 26 8.90 -1.55 -12.65
N ARG A 27 8.01 -2.50 -12.95
CA ARG A 27 8.32 -3.89 -13.27
C ARG A 27 7.48 -4.31 -14.46
N ASN A 28 8.14 -4.75 -15.54
CA ASN A 28 7.46 -5.22 -16.76
C ASN A 28 6.43 -4.20 -17.27
N GLU A 29 6.82 -2.92 -17.36
CA GLU A 29 5.97 -1.79 -17.79
C GLU A 29 4.74 -1.53 -16.90
N LYS A 30 4.68 -2.16 -15.72
CA LYS A 30 3.63 -1.95 -14.73
C LYS A 30 4.21 -1.37 -13.45
N THR A 31 3.50 -0.40 -12.89
CA THR A 31 3.85 0.16 -11.59
C THR A 31 3.38 -0.79 -10.49
N MET A 32 4.33 -1.37 -9.77
CA MET A 32 4.09 -2.14 -8.56
C MET A 32 3.98 -1.15 -7.39
N VAL A 33 2.82 -1.15 -6.74
CA VAL A 33 2.52 -0.27 -5.60
C VAL A 33 2.39 -1.13 -4.33
N PRO A 34 2.87 -0.65 -3.16
CA PRO A 34 2.69 -1.36 -1.91
C PRO A 34 1.21 -1.56 -1.58
N LEU A 35 0.79 -2.82 -1.47
CA LEU A 35 -0.59 -3.19 -1.19
C LEU A 35 -1.12 -2.53 0.09
N ARG A 36 -0.34 -2.63 1.19
CA ARG A 36 -0.72 -2.10 2.51
C ARG A 36 -1.03 -0.60 2.46
N PHE A 37 -0.18 0.18 1.79
CA PHE A 37 -0.36 1.62 1.65
C PHE A 37 -1.69 1.97 0.96
N VAL A 38 -1.97 1.32 -0.18
CA VAL A 38 -3.21 1.59 -0.93
C VAL A 38 -4.43 1.15 -0.15
N SER A 39 -4.39 -0.04 0.45
CA SER A 39 -5.51 -0.58 1.22
C SER A 39 -5.84 0.27 2.45
N GLU A 40 -4.84 0.64 3.26
CA GLU A 40 -5.07 1.43 4.48
C GLU A 40 -5.59 2.83 4.16
N ALA A 41 -5.09 3.45 3.10
CA ALA A 41 -5.56 4.76 2.68
C ALA A 41 -6.99 4.76 2.12
N LEU A 42 -7.50 3.58 1.73
CA LEU A 42 -8.89 3.32 1.34
C LEU A 42 -9.75 2.78 2.49
N HIS A 43 -9.25 2.82 3.74
CA HIS A 43 -9.92 2.29 4.94
C HIS A 43 -10.12 0.77 4.92
N TYR A 44 -9.15 0.03 4.38
CA TYR A 44 -9.07 -1.43 4.50
C TYR A 44 -7.90 -1.85 5.40
N GLU A 45 -8.09 -2.95 6.13
CA GLU A 45 -7.05 -3.63 6.88
C GLU A 45 -6.46 -4.78 6.05
N VAL A 46 -5.13 -4.92 6.08
CA VAL A 46 -4.40 -5.99 5.39
C VAL A 46 -3.76 -6.91 6.43
N LYS A 47 -4.09 -8.21 6.38
CA LYS A 47 -3.49 -9.24 7.24
C LYS A 47 -2.79 -10.32 6.44
N TRP A 48 -1.63 -10.72 6.93
CA TRP A 48 -0.92 -11.89 6.40
C TRP A 48 -1.33 -13.15 7.15
N ASN A 49 -1.85 -14.14 6.42
CA ASN A 49 -2.15 -15.47 6.93
C ASN A 49 -1.00 -16.41 6.57
N ALA A 50 0.02 -16.49 7.43
CA ALA A 50 1.24 -17.25 7.16
C ALA A 50 0.98 -18.75 6.89
N PRO A 51 0.12 -19.48 7.64
CA PRO A 51 -0.15 -20.88 7.37
C PRO A 51 -0.76 -21.15 5.99
N LYS A 52 -1.60 -20.24 5.49
CA LYS A 52 -2.25 -20.38 4.18
C LYS A 52 -1.48 -19.70 3.05
N GLN A 53 -0.44 -18.92 3.38
CA GLN A 53 0.26 -18.02 2.47
C GLN A 53 -0.69 -17.07 1.72
N VAL A 54 -1.72 -16.57 2.41
CA VAL A 54 -2.74 -15.69 1.83
C VAL A 54 -2.70 -14.32 2.48
N ILE A 55 -2.92 -13.29 1.66
CA ILE A 55 -3.18 -11.93 2.14
C ILE A 55 -4.69 -11.72 2.21
N GLU A 56 -5.20 -11.40 3.39
CA GLU A 56 -6.59 -11.05 3.62
C GLU A 56 -6.74 -9.52 3.66
N VAL A 57 -7.61 -8.97 2.82
CA VAL A 57 -7.94 -7.54 2.78
C VAL A 57 -9.40 -7.39 3.16
N LYS A 58 -9.69 -6.66 4.23
CA LYS A 58 -11.06 -6.47 4.74
C LYS A 58 -11.31 -4.99 5.04
N PRO A 59 -12.54 -4.47 4.85
CA PRO A 59 -12.87 -3.13 5.30
C PRO A 59 -12.53 -2.97 6.78
N LYS A 60 -11.84 -1.89 7.13
CA LYS A 60 -11.55 -1.55 8.52
C LYS A 60 -12.88 -1.18 9.18
N LYS A 61 -13.35 -2.01 10.12
CA LYS A 61 -14.55 -1.69 10.90
C LYS A 61 -14.23 -0.46 11.75
N VAL A 62 -15.00 0.61 11.54
CA VAL A 62 -15.04 1.80 12.40
C VAL A 62 -15.72 1.44 13.70
#